data_AF-A0A243REG8-F1
#
_entry.id   AF-A0A243REG8-F1
#
_cell.length_a   1.000
_cell.length_b   1.000
_cell.length_c   1.000
_cell.angle_alpha   90.00
_cell.angle_beta   90.00
_cell.angle_gamma   90.00
#
_symmetry.space_group_name_H-M   'P 1'
#
loop_
_entity.id
_entity.type
_entity.pdbx_description
1 polymer ?
#
loop_
_entity_poly.entity_id
_entity_poly.type
_entity_poly.pdbx_seq_one_letter_code
_entity_poly.pdbx_strand_id
1 'polypeptide(L)'
;MNTATPTPDPDEVARGLAELERYTADHAPTVPAPADIAEEGETRRVRDLRARVAEAHRLVELQDDDAPLLVDTPKVRKRRTKVAEAARLHALAQDPDALAWRDAKVRKVTTAMTMTAACIALGVSSIGVQASVATGLNLKDGSIGWWAAFGVEPALSLPLLAAVSVQAYAAMRGHVVDRKSPEGRKLTRIEALLLGLTLILNCWPALVDGHGTLDKVALGLIVHSLGPVAAVVAVWTLPTLWAVLGALPAEGGTGACTTPSISGDASTGDGGEYSRYTPDRADIEALAERVRQLIAAGQLPSSPGVHKIRRALGCGTTVAARVQAALSGGAA
;
A
#
# COMPACT_ATOMS: atom_id res chain seq x y z
N MET A 1 -32.37 43.34 -85.72
CA MET A 1 -33.73 42.78 -85.55
C MET A 1 -33.89 42.47 -84.07
N ASN A 2 -34.56 43.36 -83.33
CA ASN A 2 -34.83 43.20 -81.90
C ASN A 2 -36.30 42.83 -81.73
N THR A 3 -36.59 41.57 -81.42
CA THR A 3 -37.91 41.13 -80.96
C THR A 3 -37.95 41.30 -79.44
N ALA A 4 -38.62 42.36 -78.99
CA ALA A 4 -38.90 42.58 -77.58
C ALA A 4 -39.85 41.49 -77.09
N THR A 5 -39.44 40.75 -76.05
CA THR A 5 -40.27 39.79 -75.34
C THR A 5 -41.42 40.52 -74.62
N PRO A 6 -42.68 40.06 -74.73
CA PRO A 6 -43.78 40.66 -74.01
C PRO A 6 -43.58 40.49 -72.51
N THR A 7 -43.67 41.60 -71.78
CA THR A 7 -43.69 41.61 -70.31
C THR A 7 -44.94 40.87 -69.82
N PRO A 8 -44.80 39.89 -68.90
CA PRO A 8 -45.92 39.13 -68.38
C PRO A 8 -46.89 40.01 -67.60
N ASP A 9 -48.18 39.73 -67.76
CA ASP A 9 -49.28 40.41 -67.09
C ASP A 9 -49.18 40.16 -65.56
N PRO A 10 -49.20 41.20 -64.70
CA PRO A 10 -49.14 41.03 -63.25
C PRO A 10 -50.20 40.05 -62.68
N ASP A 11 -51.35 39.90 -63.33
CA ASP A 11 -52.40 38.96 -62.90
C ASP A 11 -52.05 37.49 -63.19
N GLU A 12 -51.18 37.22 -64.17
CA GLU A 12 -50.64 35.88 -64.41
C GLU A 12 -49.55 35.54 -63.39
N VAL A 13 -48.74 36.52 -63.01
CA VAL A 13 -47.71 36.35 -61.97
C VAL A 13 -48.37 36.06 -60.62
N ALA A 14 -49.44 36.79 -60.26
CA ALA A 14 -50.17 36.58 -59.02
C ALA A 14 -50.82 35.18 -58.95
N ARG A 15 -51.41 34.73 -60.06
CA ARG A 15 -51.96 33.36 -60.15
C ARG A 15 -50.88 32.30 -60.04
N GLY A 16 -49.76 32.48 -60.74
CA GLY A 16 -48.62 31.56 -60.67
C GLY A 16 -48.06 31.44 -59.25
N LEU A 17 -47.91 32.55 -58.53
CA LEU A 17 -47.46 32.55 -57.14
C LEU A 17 -48.44 31.82 -56.21
N ALA A 18 -49.74 32.06 -56.34
CA ALA A 18 -50.75 31.40 -55.51
C ALA A 18 -50.82 29.88 -55.77
N GLU A 19 -50.54 29.44 -57.00
CA GLU A 19 -50.48 28.03 -57.37
C GLU A 19 -49.19 27.36 -56.84
N LEU A 20 -48.08 28.10 -56.85
CA LEU A 20 -46.80 27.66 -56.27
C LEU A 20 -46.89 27.55 -54.73
N GLU A 21 -47.59 28.47 -54.07
CA GLU A 21 -47.85 28.42 -52.63
C GLU A 21 -48.70 27.20 -52.26
N ARG A 22 -49.76 26.92 -53.02
CA ARG A 22 -50.57 25.72 -52.85
C ARG A 22 -49.78 24.44 -53.08
N TYR A 23 -49.01 24.38 -54.17
CA TYR A 23 -48.16 23.23 -54.46
C TYR A 23 -47.13 22.98 -53.35
N THR A 24 -46.52 24.06 -52.83
CA THR A 24 -45.54 23.99 -51.73
C THR A 24 -46.20 23.59 -50.42
N ALA A 25 -47.43 24.03 -50.14
CA ALA A 25 -48.17 23.61 -48.95
C ALA A 25 -48.57 22.13 -49.02
N ASP A 26 -49.00 21.64 -50.19
CA ASP A 26 -49.40 20.25 -50.40
C ASP A 26 -48.20 19.28 -50.44
N HIS A 27 -47.01 19.77 -50.83
CA HIS A 27 -45.78 18.98 -50.92
C HIS A 27 -44.74 19.37 -49.86
N ALA A 28 -45.11 20.20 -48.88
CA ALA A 28 -44.24 20.47 -47.73
C ALA A 28 -44.03 19.13 -47.01
N PRO A 29 -42.79 18.62 -46.94
CA PRO A 29 -42.54 17.39 -46.22
C PRO A 29 -43.02 17.59 -44.80
N THR A 30 -43.93 16.73 -44.33
CA THR A 30 -44.32 16.69 -42.93
C THR A 30 -43.05 16.45 -42.14
N VAL A 31 -42.44 17.50 -41.60
CA VAL A 31 -41.30 17.37 -40.70
C VAL A 31 -41.84 16.61 -39.51
N PRO A 32 -41.47 15.33 -39.30
CA PRO A 32 -41.87 14.68 -38.07
C PRO A 32 -41.32 15.54 -36.93
N ALA A 33 -42.17 15.86 -35.96
CA ALA A 33 -41.74 16.45 -34.70
C ALA A 33 -40.46 15.72 -34.24
N PRO A 34 -39.43 16.44 -33.76
CA PRO A 34 -38.09 15.87 -33.58
C PRO A 34 -38.21 14.59 -32.76
N ALA A 35 -38.16 13.46 -33.45
CA ALA A 35 -38.04 12.18 -32.82
C ALA A 35 -36.63 12.18 -32.27
N ASP A 36 -36.52 12.02 -30.96
CA ASP A 36 -35.26 11.79 -30.26
C ASP A 36 -34.40 10.87 -31.13
N ILE A 37 -33.28 11.40 -31.62
CA ILE A 37 -32.28 10.64 -32.34
C ILE A 37 -31.73 9.66 -31.31
N ALA A 38 -32.35 8.50 -31.18
CA ALA A 38 -31.86 7.42 -30.35
C ALA A 38 -30.54 6.98 -30.97
N GLU A 39 -29.43 7.43 -30.38
CA GLU A 39 -28.09 6.97 -30.74
C GLU A 39 -28.10 5.43 -30.76
N GLU A 40 -27.97 4.85 -31.96
CA GLU A 40 -27.99 3.40 -32.16
C GLU A 40 -26.92 2.73 -31.29
N GLY A 41 -27.35 1.87 -30.36
CA GLY A 41 -26.46 1.09 -29.49
C GLY A 41 -26.66 1.31 -27.98
N GLU A 42 -27.49 2.26 -27.55
CA GLU A 42 -27.72 2.46 -26.12
C GLU A 42 -28.63 1.41 -25.49
N THR A 43 -28.08 0.63 -24.56
CA THR A 43 -28.89 -0.29 -23.74
C THR A 43 -29.89 0.48 -22.88
N ARG A 44 -31.05 -0.13 -22.56
CA ARG A 44 -32.08 0.48 -21.69
C ARG A 44 -31.50 1.04 -20.38
N ARG A 45 -30.50 0.36 -19.82
CA ARG A 45 -29.80 0.77 -18.59
C ARG A 45 -29.05 2.09 -18.74
N VAL A 46 -28.44 2.34 -19.91
CA VAL A 46 -27.72 3.60 -20.19
C VAL A 46 -28.73 4.74 -20.34
N ARG A 47 -29.87 4.50 -20.98
CA ARG A 47 -30.95 5.47 -21.10
C ARG A 47 -31.55 5.85 -19.75
N ASP A 48 -31.82 4.87 -18.89
CA ASP A 48 -32.29 5.11 -17.52
C ASP A 48 -31.26 5.90 -16.70
N LEU A 49 -29.96 5.59 -16.86
CA LEU A 49 -28.90 6.31 -16.17
C LEU A 49 -28.78 7.76 -16.67
N ARG A 50 -28.86 7.98 -17.99
CA ARG A 50 -28.88 9.33 -18.59
C ARG A 50 -30.09 10.12 -18.10
N ALA A 51 -31.27 9.50 -18.03
CA ALA A 51 -32.48 10.13 -17.51
C ALA A 51 -32.32 10.55 -16.03
N ARG A 52 -31.78 9.67 -15.18
CA ARG A 52 -31.50 9.98 -13.76
C ARG A 52 -30.45 11.07 -13.58
N VAL A 53 -29.42 11.09 -14.43
CA VAL A 53 -28.40 12.13 -14.42
C VAL A 53 -29.00 13.47 -14.86
N ALA A 54 -29.77 13.48 -15.96
CA ALA A 54 -30.45 14.68 -16.43
C ALA A 54 -31.43 15.25 -15.40
N GLU A 55 -32.17 14.37 -14.71
CA GLU A 55 -33.04 14.74 -13.59
C GLU A 55 -32.23 15.34 -12.42
N ALA A 56 -31.13 14.71 -12.02
CA ALA A 56 -30.26 15.23 -10.97
C ALA A 56 -29.68 16.61 -11.33
N HIS A 57 -29.30 16.83 -12.59
CA HIS A 57 -28.85 18.14 -13.07
C HIS A 57 -29.96 19.20 -13.00
N ARG A 58 -31.18 18.87 -13.41
CA ARG A 58 -32.34 19.78 -13.29
C ARG A 58 -32.70 20.07 -11.84
N LEU A 59 -32.58 19.09 -10.94
CA LEU A 59 -32.78 19.30 -9.51
C LEU A 59 -31.73 20.23 -8.90
N VAL A 60 -30.49 20.20 -9.40
CA VAL A 60 -29.45 21.15 -9.00
C VAL A 60 -29.78 22.57 -9.49
N GLU A 61 -30.27 22.72 -10.72
CA GLU A 61 -30.71 24.02 -11.26
C GLU A 61 -31.92 24.58 -10.49
N LEU A 62 -32.89 23.74 -10.12
CA LEU A 62 -34.05 24.14 -9.32
C LEU A 62 -33.67 24.48 -7.87
N GLN A 63 -32.56 23.96 -7.36
CA GLN A 63 -31.99 24.32 -6.06
C GLN A 63 -31.17 25.61 -6.09
N ASP A 64 -30.87 26.15 -7.27
CA ASP A 64 -30.19 27.44 -7.46
C ASP A 64 -31.19 28.63 -7.52
N ASP A 65 -32.51 28.39 -7.33
CA ASP A 65 -33.55 29.44 -7.27
C ASP A 65 -33.75 29.97 -5.83
N ASP A 66 -33.47 31.26 -5.65
CA ASP A 66 -33.27 31.95 -4.37
C ASP A 66 -34.59 32.47 -3.75
N ALA A 67 -35.37 31.58 -3.13
CA ALA A 67 -36.30 31.94 -2.06
C ALA A 67 -36.81 30.71 -1.27
N PRO A 68 -36.82 30.70 0.08
CA PRO A 68 -35.90 31.28 1.05
C PRO A 68 -35.47 30.22 2.09
N LEU A 69 -34.32 29.58 1.92
CA LEU A 69 -33.65 28.78 2.97
C LEU A 69 -32.13 28.80 2.78
N LEU A 70 -31.48 29.91 3.17
CA LEU A 70 -30.02 30.06 3.38
C LEU A 70 -29.13 29.05 2.61
N VAL A 71 -29.13 29.15 1.27
CA VAL A 71 -28.31 28.28 0.43
C VAL A 71 -26.89 28.82 0.40
N ASP A 72 -25.94 27.96 0.75
CA ASP A 72 -24.51 28.28 0.74
C ASP A 72 -24.07 28.92 -0.58
N THR A 73 -23.33 30.02 -0.52
CA THR A 73 -22.72 30.61 -1.72
C THR A 73 -21.95 29.57 -2.54
N PRO A 74 -21.81 29.72 -3.87
CA PRO A 74 -21.10 28.75 -4.72
C PRO A 74 -19.65 28.46 -4.25
N LYS A 75 -19.00 29.45 -3.62
CA LYS A 75 -17.69 29.27 -2.98
C LYS A 75 -17.74 28.29 -1.80
N VAL A 76 -18.77 28.36 -0.97
CA VAL A 76 -18.97 27.47 0.18
C VAL A 76 -19.33 26.05 -0.28
N ARG A 77 -20.23 25.90 -1.27
CA ARG A 77 -20.51 24.59 -1.91
C ARG A 77 -19.24 23.91 -2.42
N LYS A 78 -18.43 24.62 -3.20
CA LYS A 78 -17.15 24.10 -3.73
C LYS A 78 -16.21 23.65 -2.61
N ARG A 79 -16.13 24.41 -1.51
CA ARG A 79 -15.32 24.00 -0.35
C ARG A 79 -15.90 22.79 0.36
N ARG A 80 -17.21 22.71 0.57
CA ARG A 80 -17.88 21.54 1.18
C ARG A 80 -17.68 20.28 0.34
N THR A 81 -17.75 20.36 -0.99
CA THR A 81 -17.45 19.23 -1.87
C THR A 81 -16.02 18.75 -1.70
N LYS A 82 -15.03 19.67 -1.68
CA LYS A 82 -13.63 19.31 -1.44
C LYS A 82 -13.41 18.68 -0.06
N VAL A 83 -14.08 19.18 0.97
CA VAL A 83 -14.03 18.59 2.31
C VAL A 83 -14.65 17.19 2.33
N ALA A 84 -15.79 16.99 1.69
CA ALA A 84 -16.43 15.68 1.58
C ALA A 84 -15.62 14.69 0.74
N GLU A 85 -14.96 15.15 -0.32
CA GLU A 85 -14.01 14.36 -1.09
C GLU A 85 -12.78 13.98 -0.27
N ALA A 86 -12.17 14.94 0.43
CA ALA A 86 -11.05 14.68 1.33
C ALA A 86 -11.42 13.70 2.46
N ALA A 87 -12.61 13.82 3.03
CA ALA A 87 -13.12 12.88 4.03
C ALA A 87 -13.30 11.46 3.46
N ARG A 88 -13.80 11.34 2.22
CA ARG A 88 -13.91 10.05 1.52
C ARG A 88 -12.54 9.45 1.19
N LEU A 89 -11.59 10.26 0.72
CA LEU A 89 -10.22 9.82 0.48
C LEU A 89 -9.53 9.41 1.79
N HIS A 90 -9.79 10.13 2.88
CA HIS A 90 -9.28 9.77 4.21
C HIS A 90 -9.88 8.46 4.71
N ALA A 91 -11.19 8.26 4.55
CA ALA A 91 -11.84 6.99 4.88
C ALA A 91 -11.29 5.82 4.05
N LEU A 92 -11.05 6.03 2.75
CA LEU A 92 -10.42 5.04 1.88
C LEU A 92 -8.95 4.77 2.27
N ALA A 93 -8.22 5.79 2.73
CA ALA A 93 -6.86 5.64 3.22
C ALA A 93 -6.78 4.85 4.54
N GLN A 94 -7.90 4.77 5.28
CA GLN A 94 -8.06 4.02 6.53
C GLN A 94 -8.74 2.66 6.30
N ASP A 95 -9.07 2.31 5.05
CA ASP A 95 -9.61 0.99 4.71
C ASP A 95 -8.53 -0.09 4.95
N PRO A 96 -8.80 -1.11 5.80
CA PRO A 96 -7.83 -2.16 6.10
C PRO A 96 -7.35 -2.91 4.84
N ASP A 97 -8.20 -3.08 3.83
CA ASP A 97 -7.82 -3.76 2.59
C ASP A 97 -6.88 -2.89 1.74
N ALA A 98 -7.12 -1.58 1.72
CA ALA A 98 -6.25 -0.62 1.04
C ALA A 98 -4.88 -0.50 1.73
N LEU A 99 -4.86 -0.51 3.07
CA LEU A 99 -3.63 -0.52 3.87
C LEU A 99 -2.84 -1.82 3.63
N ALA A 100 -3.49 -2.98 3.68
CA ALA A 100 -2.86 -4.27 3.42
C ALA A 100 -2.24 -4.34 2.01
N TRP A 101 -2.94 -3.82 0.99
CA TRP A 101 -2.41 -3.75 -0.37
C TRP A 101 -1.21 -2.80 -0.47
N ARG A 102 -1.27 -1.63 0.17
CA ARG A 102 -0.16 -0.67 0.20
C ARG A 102 1.08 -1.29 0.84
N ASP A 103 0.91 -1.97 1.97
CA ASP A 103 2.00 -2.60 2.71
C ASP A 103 2.60 -3.77 1.93
N ALA A 104 1.76 -4.56 1.24
CA ALA A 104 2.22 -5.59 0.30
C ALA A 104 3.04 -4.98 -0.85
N LYS A 105 2.61 -3.84 -1.40
CA LYS A 105 3.33 -3.13 -2.46
C LYS A 105 4.67 -2.59 -1.97
N VAL A 106 4.71 -1.94 -0.80
CA VAL A 106 5.95 -1.44 -0.20
C VAL A 106 6.90 -2.61 0.06
N ARG A 107 6.42 -3.70 0.67
CA ARG A 107 7.22 -4.91 0.89
C ARG A 107 7.81 -5.46 -0.41
N LYS A 108 7.00 -5.53 -1.47
CA LYS A 108 7.46 -5.98 -2.80
C LYS A 108 8.54 -5.06 -3.37
N VAL A 109 8.34 -3.74 -3.33
CA VAL A 109 9.31 -2.76 -3.85
C VAL A 109 10.61 -2.79 -3.05
N THR A 110 10.54 -2.75 -1.73
CA THR A 110 11.71 -2.82 -0.86
C THR A 110 12.49 -4.12 -1.07
N THR A 111 11.79 -5.27 -1.16
CA THR A 111 12.43 -6.57 -1.44
C THR A 111 13.11 -6.55 -2.80
N ALA A 112 12.47 -6.00 -3.84
CA ALA A 112 13.07 -5.89 -5.17
C ALA A 112 14.33 -5.00 -5.14
N MET A 113 14.28 -3.84 -4.48
CA MET A 113 15.43 -2.94 -4.35
C MET A 113 16.60 -3.61 -3.64
N THR A 114 16.34 -4.28 -2.51
CA THR A 114 17.39 -5.01 -1.77
C THR A 114 17.97 -6.16 -2.58
N MET A 115 17.14 -6.90 -3.30
CA MET A 115 17.61 -7.99 -4.18
C MET A 115 18.42 -7.47 -5.36
N THR A 116 18.00 -6.35 -5.98
CA THR A 116 18.78 -5.70 -7.04
C THR A 116 20.13 -5.23 -6.53
N ALA A 117 20.18 -4.60 -5.34
CA ALA A 117 21.43 -4.19 -4.72
C ALA A 117 22.35 -5.39 -4.44
N ALA A 118 21.81 -6.50 -3.93
CA ALA A 118 22.55 -7.73 -3.72
C ALA A 118 23.11 -8.31 -5.04
N CYS A 119 22.30 -8.35 -6.11
CA CYS A 119 22.74 -8.81 -7.42
C CYS A 119 23.88 -7.94 -8.00
N ILE A 120 23.79 -6.61 -7.87
CA ILE A 120 24.85 -5.69 -8.30
C ILE A 120 26.13 -5.96 -7.50
N ALA A 121 26.02 -6.08 -6.18
CA ALA A 121 27.16 -6.35 -5.30
C ALA A 121 27.83 -7.70 -5.64
N LEU A 122 27.05 -8.75 -5.88
CA LEU A 122 27.54 -10.06 -6.32
C LEU A 122 28.17 -10.01 -7.71
N GLY A 123 27.61 -9.21 -8.64
CA GLY A 123 28.18 -9.02 -9.97
C GLY A 123 29.57 -8.39 -9.92
N VAL A 124 29.74 -7.32 -9.14
CA VAL A 124 31.04 -6.68 -8.90
C VAL A 124 32.00 -7.63 -8.19
N SER A 125 31.53 -8.36 -7.18
CA SER A 125 32.30 -9.40 -6.48
C SER A 125 32.82 -10.48 -7.43
N SER A 126 31.98 -10.92 -8.36
CA SER A 126 32.31 -11.98 -9.32
C SER A 126 33.42 -11.55 -10.27
N ILE A 127 33.50 -10.26 -10.63
CA ILE A 127 34.60 -9.72 -11.45
C ILE A 127 35.93 -9.81 -10.68
N GLY A 128 35.93 -9.44 -9.39
CA GLY A 128 37.12 -9.53 -8.53
C GLY A 128 37.60 -10.97 -8.36
N VAL A 129 36.70 -11.87 -7.98
CA VAL A 129 37.01 -13.31 -7.84
C VAL A 129 37.48 -13.92 -9.15
N GLN A 130 36.85 -13.57 -10.27
CA GLN A 130 37.26 -14.08 -11.59
C GLN A 130 38.70 -13.67 -11.91
N ALA A 131 39.06 -12.41 -11.68
CA ALA A 131 40.42 -11.92 -11.90
C ALA A 131 41.44 -12.63 -10.99
N SER A 132 41.11 -12.82 -9.70
CA SER A 132 41.94 -13.56 -8.75
C SER A 132 42.17 -15.01 -9.17
N VAL A 133 41.12 -15.71 -9.59
CA VAL A 133 41.18 -17.11 -10.02
C VAL A 133 41.93 -17.24 -11.34
N ALA A 134 41.67 -16.36 -12.31
CA ALA A 134 42.37 -16.35 -13.58
C ALA A 134 43.88 -16.13 -13.39
N THR A 135 44.25 -15.20 -12.51
CA THR A 135 45.66 -14.93 -12.18
C THR A 135 46.28 -16.11 -11.43
N GLY A 136 45.63 -16.58 -10.36
CA GLY A 136 46.14 -17.65 -9.50
C GLY A 136 46.31 -19.01 -10.20
N LEU A 137 45.49 -19.28 -11.23
CA LEU A 137 45.58 -20.49 -12.04
C LEU A 137 46.30 -20.25 -13.39
N ASN A 138 46.83 -19.05 -13.62
CA ASN A 138 47.50 -18.64 -14.86
C ASN A 138 46.65 -18.95 -16.12
N LEU A 139 45.36 -18.63 -16.06
CA LEU A 139 44.41 -18.88 -17.14
C LEU A 139 44.62 -17.87 -18.27
N LYS A 140 44.60 -18.36 -19.51
CA LYS A 140 44.68 -17.48 -20.69
C LYS A 140 43.40 -16.67 -20.84
N ASP A 141 43.53 -15.36 -21.07
CA ASP A 141 42.40 -14.48 -21.36
C ASP A 141 41.54 -15.00 -22.52
N GLY A 142 40.22 -15.01 -22.30
CA GLY A 142 39.24 -15.52 -23.27
C GLY A 142 39.19 -17.05 -23.38
N SER A 143 39.99 -17.81 -22.65
CA SER A 143 39.87 -19.28 -22.59
C SER A 143 38.59 -19.73 -21.89
N ILE A 144 38.19 -20.99 -22.11
CA ILE A 144 37.05 -21.59 -21.42
C ILE A 144 37.24 -21.52 -19.89
N GLY A 145 38.46 -21.76 -19.39
CA GLY A 145 38.77 -21.64 -17.97
C GLY A 145 38.59 -20.22 -17.44
N TRP A 146 39.01 -19.21 -18.21
CA TRP A 146 38.85 -17.80 -17.85
C TRP A 146 37.38 -17.39 -17.72
N TRP A 147 36.53 -17.87 -18.64
CA TRP A 147 35.08 -17.67 -18.55
C TRP A 147 34.45 -18.48 -17.40
N ALA A 148 34.89 -19.72 -17.19
CA ALA A 148 34.40 -20.56 -16.10
C ALA A 148 34.70 -19.97 -14.72
N ALA A 149 35.77 -19.17 -14.58
CA ALA A 149 36.11 -18.49 -13.33
C ALA A 149 35.02 -17.49 -12.86
N PHE A 150 34.19 -16.94 -13.76
CA PHE A 150 33.00 -16.16 -13.35
C PHE A 150 31.97 -17.00 -12.58
N GLY A 151 31.98 -18.32 -12.75
CA GLY A 151 31.05 -19.23 -12.05
C GLY A 151 31.47 -19.56 -10.62
N VAL A 152 32.70 -19.25 -10.21
CA VAL A 152 33.22 -19.59 -8.87
C VAL A 152 32.44 -18.85 -7.79
N GLU A 153 32.28 -17.53 -7.94
CA GLU A 153 31.55 -16.72 -6.95
C GLU A 153 30.07 -17.11 -6.85
N PRO A 154 29.28 -17.24 -7.94
CA PRO A 154 27.92 -17.77 -7.87
C PRO A 154 27.83 -19.16 -7.22
N ALA A 155 28.78 -20.06 -7.47
CA ALA A 155 28.77 -21.38 -6.86
C ALA A 155 28.94 -21.33 -5.33
N LEU A 156 29.66 -20.33 -4.81
CA LEU A 156 29.81 -20.09 -3.38
C LEU A 156 28.66 -19.27 -2.78
N SER A 157 28.15 -18.28 -3.52
CA SER A 157 27.14 -17.34 -3.03
C SER A 157 25.71 -17.89 -3.10
N LEU A 158 25.39 -18.74 -4.08
CA LEU A 158 24.04 -19.30 -4.22
C LEU A 158 23.60 -20.15 -3.01
N PRO A 159 24.43 -21.04 -2.43
CA PRO A 159 24.08 -21.74 -1.20
C PRO A 159 23.86 -20.78 -0.01
N LEU A 160 24.64 -19.71 0.09
CA LEU A 160 24.48 -18.70 1.15
C LEU A 160 23.18 -17.91 0.95
N LEU A 161 22.88 -17.51 -0.28
CA LEU A 161 21.63 -16.84 -0.62
C LEU A 161 20.41 -17.74 -0.39
N ALA A 162 20.51 -19.03 -0.71
CA ALA A 162 19.48 -20.03 -0.45
C ALA A 162 19.25 -20.21 1.06
N ALA A 163 20.32 -20.35 1.85
CA ALA A 163 20.27 -20.45 3.30
C ALA A 163 19.55 -19.26 3.94
N VAL A 164 19.87 -18.03 3.51
CA VAL A 164 19.19 -16.85 4.06
C VAL A 164 17.78 -16.68 3.50
N SER A 165 17.53 -17.06 2.24
CA SER A 165 16.16 -17.07 1.70
C SER A 165 15.24 -17.99 2.50
N VAL A 166 15.72 -19.17 2.90
CA VAL A 166 15.00 -20.09 3.78
C VAL A 166 14.77 -19.48 5.17
N GLN A 167 15.78 -18.83 5.77
CA GLN A 167 15.61 -18.14 7.05
C GLN A 167 14.60 -16.99 6.97
N ALA A 168 14.67 -16.18 5.92
CA ALA A 168 13.77 -15.07 5.67
C ALA A 168 12.33 -15.59 5.49
N TYR A 169 12.15 -16.66 4.71
CA TYR A 169 10.85 -17.31 4.54
C TYR A 169 10.31 -17.90 5.86
N ALA A 170 11.14 -18.58 6.63
CA ALA A 170 10.77 -19.12 7.93
C ALA A 170 10.33 -18.00 8.90
N ALA A 171 11.07 -16.89 8.93
CA ALA A 171 10.73 -15.72 9.74
C ALA A 171 9.37 -15.13 9.35
N MET A 172 9.03 -15.05 8.06
CA MET A 172 7.69 -14.63 7.61
C MET A 172 6.57 -15.55 8.11
N ARG A 173 6.87 -16.82 8.39
CA ARG A 173 5.93 -17.81 8.91
C ARG A 173 5.94 -17.89 10.44
N GLY A 174 6.60 -16.95 11.13
CA GLY A 174 6.70 -16.92 12.59
C GLY A 174 7.73 -17.90 13.17
N HIS A 175 8.57 -18.50 12.32
CA HIS A 175 9.63 -19.42 12.73
C HIS A 175 10.99 -18.75 12.54
N VAL A 176 11.47 -18.08 13.58
CA VAL A 176 12.83 -17.53 13.59
C VAL A 176 13.79 -18.68 13.91
N VAL A 177 14.80 -18.88 13.07
CA VAL A 177 15.86 -19.85 13.33
C VAL A 177 16.66 -19.38 14.54
N ASP A 178 16.61 -20.14 15.64
CA ASP A 178 17.45 -19.87 16.80
C ASP A 178 18.91 -20.18 16.45
N ARG A 179 19.75 -19.14 16.34
CA ARG A 179 21.19 -19.28 16.05
C ARG A 179 21.94 -20.04 17.15
N LYS A 180 21.38 -20.15 18.36
CA LYS A 180 21.97 -20.93 19.45
C LYS A 180 21.63 -22.42 19.36
N SER A 181 20.61 -22.79 18.61
CA SER A 181 20.25 -24.19 18.37
C SER A 181 21.39 -24.95 17.66
N PRO A 182 21.47 -26.29 17.77
CA PRO A 182 22.44 -27.09 17.04
C PRO A 182 22.39 -26.85 15.52
N GLU A 183 21.20 -26.71 14.95
CA GLU A 183 20.94 -26.44 13.53
C GLU A 183 21.35 -25.02 13.16
N GLY A 184 20.97 -24.02 13.98
CA GLY A 184 21.35 -22.62 13.77
C GLY A 184 22.86 -22.40 13.83
N ARG A 185 23.56 -23.12 14.71
CA ARG A 185 25.04 -23.09 14.76
C ARG A 185 25.68 -23.71 13.52
N LYS A 186 25.14 -24.82 13.00
CA LYS A 186 25.62 -25.42 11.74
C LYS A 186 25.45 -24.45 10.57
N LEU A 187 24.28 -23.81 10.49
CA LEU A 187 23.97 -22.81 9.47
C LEU A 187 24.92 -21.61 9.54
N THR A 188 25.12 -21.07 10.73
CA THR A 188 26.06 -19.94 10.97
C THR A 188 27.49 -20.30 10.58
N ARG A 189 27.95 -21.54 10.84
CA ARG A 189 29.28 -21.99 10.43
C ARG A 189 29.42 -22.10 8.92
N ILE A 190 28.39 -22.62 8.23
CA ILE A 190 28.38 -22.74 6.77
C ILE A 190 28.40 -21.33 6.15
N GLU A 191 27.58 -20.41 6.66
CA GLU A 191 27.58 -19.01 6.23
C GLU A 191 28.96 -18.37 6.42
N ALA A 192 29.55 -18.51 7.61
CA ALA A 192 30.87 -17.95 7.92
C ALA A 192 31.98 -18.56 7.03
N LEU A 193 31.89 -19.85 6.72
CA LEU A 193 32.86 -20.53 5.85
C LEU A 193 32.75 -20.04 4.40
N LEU A 194 31.54 -19.99 3.84
CA LEU A 194 31.32 -19.54 2.47
C LEU A 194 31.70 -18.06 2.32
N LEU A 195 31.27 -17.22 3.27
CA LEU A 195 31.60 -15.80 3.29
C LEU A 195 33.10 -15.58 3.46
N GLY A 196 33.75 -16.33 4.36
CA GLY A 196 35.19 -16.28 4.55
C GLY A 196 35.94 -16.65 3.27
N LEU A 197 35.49 -17.69 2.56
CA LEU A 197 36.11 -18.11 1.30
C LEU A 197 35.97 -17.04 0.20
N THR A 198 34.78 -16.49 0.01
CA THR A 198 34.55 -15.37 -0.92
C THR A 198 35.41 -14.16 -0.56
N LEU A 199 35.47 -13.80 0.72
CA LEU A 199 36.23 -12.64 1.17
C LEU A 199 37.74 -12.84 0.99
N ILE A 200 38.24 -14.05 1.25
CA ILE A 200 39.63 -14.41 0.96
C ILE A 200 39.91 -14.28 -0.53
N LEU A 201 39.07 -14.85 -1.40
CA LEU A 201 39.29 -14.80 -2.85
C LEU A 201 39.27 -13.37 -3.42
N ASN A 202 38.38 -12.52 -2.91
CA ASN A 202 38.30 -11.12 -3.33
C ASN A 202 39.46 -10.28 -2.78
N CYS A 203 39.84 -10.49 -1.52
CA CYS A 203 40.91 -9.72 -0.88
C CYS A 203 42.31 -10.27 -1.21
N TRP A 204 42.41 -11.46 -1.81
CA TRP A 204 43.68 -12.11 -2.12
C TRP A 204 44.65 -11.23 -2.92
N PRO A 205 44.24 -10.52 -3.99
CA PRO A 205 45.14 -9.64 -4.73
C PRO A 205 45.71 -8.52 -3.84
N ALA A 206 44.87 -7.92 -2.98
CA ALA A 206 45.33 -6.87 -2.06
C ALA A 206 46.36 -7.38 -1.03
N LEU A 207 46.32 -8.68 -0.68
CA LEU A 207 47.27 -9.31 0.24
C LEU A 207 48.56 -9.73 -0.44
N VAL A 208 48.49 -10.24 -1.69
CA VAL A 208 49.66 -10.75 -2.42
C VAL A 208 50.41 -9.63 -3.14
N ASP A 209 49.69 -8.74 -3.83
CA ASP A 209 50.28 -7.62 -4.57
C ASP A 209 50.56 -6.41 -3.66
N GLY A 210 50.13 -6.49 -2.39
CA GLY A 210 50.30 -5.50 -1.34
C GLY A 210 51.75 -5.36 -0.86
N HIS A 211 52.71 -5.13 -1.75
CA HIS A 211 54.10 -4.80 -1.40
C HIS A 211 54.28 -3.31 -1.02
N GLY A 212 53.22 -2.62 -0.59
CA GLY A 212 53.18 -1.18 -0.33
C GLY A 212 53.08 -0.80 1.14
N THR A 213 52.91 0.51 1.42
CA THR A 213 52.60 1.02 2.77
C THR A 213 51.29 0.42 3.30
N LEU A 214 51.17 0.31 4.64
CA LEU A 214 49.98 -0.23 5.31
C LEU A 214 48.66 0.38 4.78
N ASP A 215 48.67 1.66 4.45
CA ASP A 215 47.51 2.38 3.93
C ASP A 215 46.99 1.82 2.59
N LYS A 216 47.88 1.37 1.70
CA LYS A 216 47.51 0.81 0.39
C LYS A 216 46.89 -0.58 0.53
N VAL A 217 47.44 -1.40 1.43
CA VAL A 217 46.90 -2.71 1.75
C VAL A 217 45.52 -2.56 2.40
N ALA A 218 45.38 -1.65 3.36
CA ALA A 218 44.10 -1.39 4.02
C ALA A 218 43.03 -0.90 3.04
N LEU A 219 43.35 0.06 2.16
CA LEU A 219 42.42 0.53 1.14
C LEU A 219 42.02 -0.58 0.16
N GLY A 220 42.98 -1.41 -0.28
CA GLY A 220 42.73 -2.56 -1.14
C GLY A 220 41.76 -3.55 -0.51
N LEU A 221 41.97 -3.90 0.76
CA LEU A 221 41.08 -4.78 1.52
C LEU A 221 39.66 -4.20 1.66
N ILE A 222 39.55 -2.90 1.95
CA ILE A 222 38.24 -2.23 2.06
C ILE A 222 37.48 -2.29 0.73
N VAL A 223 38.14 -1.94 -0.38
CA VAL A 223 37.50 -1.90 -1.69
C VAL A 223 37.05 -3.30 -2.13
N HIS A 224 37.89 -4.32 -1.95
CA HIS A 224 37.58 -5.68 -2.41
C HIS A 224 36.61 -6.43 -1.48
N SER A 225 36.49 -6.02 -0.21
CA SER A 225 35.48 -6.58 0.71
C SER A 225 34.10 -5.93 0.57
N LEU A 226 33.99 -4.77 -0.09
CA LEU A 226 32.74 -4.01 -0.18
C LEU A 226 31.60 -4.79 -0.83
N GLY A 227 31.87 -5.52 -1.92
CA GLY A 227 30.87 -6.34 -2.62
C GLY A 227 30.29 -7.46 -1.73
N PRO A 228 31.12 -8.38 -1.21
CA PRO A 228 30.67 -9.45 -0.31
C PRO A 228 29.95 -8.92 0.94
N VAL A 229 30.48 -7.87 1.57
CA VAL A 229 29.87 -7.27 2.76
C VAL A 229 28.51 -6.67 2.42
N ALA A 230 28.40 -5.92 1.31
CA ALA A 230 27.14 -5.32 0.88
C ALA A 230 26.08 -6.39 0.56
N ALA A 231 26.47 -7.49 -0.11
CA ALA A 231 25.55 -8.59 -0.40
C ALA A 231 24.98 -9.22 0.88
N VAL A 232 25.84 -9.45 1.88
CA VAL A 232 25.45 -10.07 3.15
C VAL A 232 24.60 -9.12 3.99
N VAL A 233 24.96 -7.83 4.04
CA VAL A 233 24.16 -6.80 4.71
C VAL A 233 22.78 -6.67 4.07
N ALA A 234 22.68 -6.66 2.74
CA ALA A 234 21.38 -6.62 2.04
C ALA A 234 20.50 -7.81 2.44
N VAL A 235 21.09 -8.99 2.50
CA VAL A 235 20.40 -10.24 2.84
C VAL A 235 20.02 -10.31 4.32
N TRP A 236 20.86 -9.84 5.25
CA TRP A 236 20.60 -9.81 6.69
C TRP A 236 19.62 -8.72 7.12
N THR A 237 19.60 -7.58 6.43
CA THR A 237 18.68 -6.47 6.75
C THR A 237 17.25 -6.76 6.31
N LEU A 238 17.06 -7.65 5.34
CA LEU A 238 15.77 -7.92 4.71
C LEU A 238 14.71 -8.44 5.71
N PRO A 239 14.97 -9.44 6.57
CA PRO A 239 14.03 -9.87 7.60
C PRO A 239 13.71 -8.75 8.61
N THR A 240 14.71 -7.94 8.98
CA THR A 240 14.51 -6.80 9.89
C THR A 240 13.63 -5.72 9.25
N LEU A 241 13.84 -5.39 7.98
CA LEU A 241 12.98 -4.46 7.23
C LEU A 241 11.55 -4.98 7.16
N TRP A 242 11.36 -6.28 6.92
CA TRP A 242 10.03 -6.88 6.94
C TRP A 242 9.38 -6.89 8.33
N ALA A 243 10.16 -7.09 9.39
CA ALA A 243 9.67 -7.01 10.76
C ALA A 243 9.22 -5.59 11.11
N VAL A 244 9.99 -4.58 10.71
CA VAL A 244 9.61 -3.16 10.86
C VAL A 244 8.33 -2.86 10.09
N LEU A 245 8.23 -3.28 8.82
CA LEU A 245 7.02 -3.12 8.02
C LEU A 245 5.82 -3.86 8.61
N GLY A 246 6.03 -5.03 9.24
CA GLY A 246 4.99 -5.80 9.90
C GLY A 246 4.58 -5.28 11.28
N ALA A 247 5.44 -4.48 11.93
CA ALA A 247 5.17 -3.82 13.20
C ALA A 247 4.46 -2.47 13.03
N LEU A 248 4.33 -1.97 11.80
CA LEU A 248 3.52 -0.79 11.52
C LEU A 248 2.09 -1.09 11.99
N PRO A 249 1.52 -0.26 12.89
CA PRO A 249 0.18 -0.47 13.36
C PRO A 249 -0.77 -0.42 12.16
N ALA A 250 -1.59 -1.46 12.01
CA ALA A 250 -2.81 -1.33 11.23
C ALA A 250 -3.64 -0.27 11.96
N GLU A 251 -3.62 0.97 11.50
CA GLU A 251 -4.51 2.01 12.02
C GLU A 251 -5.95 1.52 11.78
N GLY A 252 -6.54 0.96 12.82
CA GLY A 252 -7.75 0.16 12.66
C GLY A 252 -8.19 -0.49 13.95
N GLY A 253 -8.38 0.32 15.00
CA GLY A 253 -8.91 -0.24 16.24
C GLY A 253 -9.02 0.66 17.46
N THR A 254 -9.14 1.98 17.36
CA THR A 254 -9.71 2.80 18.45
C THR A 254 -10.15 4.16 17.94
N GLY A 255 -11.36 4.56 18.35
CA GLY A 255 -11.73 5.98 18.44
C GLY A 255 -12.48 6.52 17.23
N ALA A 256 -13.73 6.88 17.47
CA ALA A 256 -14.55 7.69 16.59
C ALA A 256 -13.84 8.96 16.11
N CYS A 257 -14.29 9.47 14.96
CA CYS A 257 -14.01 10.80 14.42
C CYS A 257 -13.70 11.82 15.54
N THR A 258 -12.50 12.40 15.47
CA THR A 258 -12.06 13.52 16.31
C THR A 258 -12.97 14.73 16.08
N THR A 259 -13.94 14.92 16.97
CA THR A 259 -14.24 16.25 17.49
C THR A 259 -13.05 16.72 18.32
N PRO A 260 -12.61 17.99 18.21
CA PRO A 260 -11.46 18.47 18.96
C PRO A 260 -11.86 18.66 20.42
N SER A 261 -11.49 17.74 21.29
CA SER A 261 -11.47 17.97 22.74
C SER A 261 -10.06 18.30 23.17
N ILE A 262 -9.89 19.55 23.58
CA ILE A 262 -8.74 20.06 24.32
C ILE A 262 -8.75 19.42 25.72
N SER A 263 -7.56 19.29 26.34
CA SER A 263 -7.21 18.77 27.69
C SER A 263 -6.82 17.28 27.68
N GLY A 264 -5.70 16.80 28.22
CA GLY A 264 -4.57 17.37 28.97
C GLY A 264 -3.76 16.18 29.52
N ASP A 265 -2.43 16.25 29.41
CA ASP A 265 -1.36 15.50 30.09
C ASP A 265 -1.55 14.06 30.60
N ALA A 266 -0.70 13.13 30.09
CA ALA A 266 0.40 12.51 30.85
C ALA A 266 1.15 11.41 30.06
N SER A 267 2.43 11.70 29.76
CA SER A 267 3.65 10.89 29.94
C SER A 267 3.75 9.40 29.54
N THR A 268 4.53 9.17 28.47
CA THR A 268 5.72 8.29 28.29
C THR A 268 5.97 7.01 29.12
N GLY A 269 6.33 5.94 28.39
CA GLY A 269 7.15 4.77 28.81
C GLY A 269 6.85 3.55 27.92
N ASP A 270 7.54 3.32 26.81
CA ASP A 270 8.82 2.60 26.64
C ASP A 270 8.75 1.06 26.82
N GLY A 271 9.32 0.33 25.86
CA GLY A 271 9.84 -1.03 26.03
C GLY A 271 8.94 -2.23 25.76
N GLY A 272 9.06 -2.80 24.54
CA GLY A 272 9.24 -4.22 24.21
C GLY A 272 8.42 -5.36 24.83
N GLU A 273 8.36 -6.46 24.06
CA GLU A 273 7.93 -7.82 24.45
C GLU A 273 6.47 -8.18 24.12
N TYR A 274 6.27 -9.00 23.08
CA TYR A 274 5.03 -9.76 22.85
C TYR A 274 4.89 -10.83 23.94
N SER A 275 4.68 -10.39 25.17
CA SER A 275 4.20 -11.24 26.25
C SER A 275 2.70 -11.46 26.04
N ARG A 276 2.25 -12.70 26.14
CA ARG A 276 0.80 -13.00 26.24
C ARG A 276 0.29 -12.22 27.44
N TYR A 277 -0.44 -11.13 27.20
CA TYR A 277 -1.05 -10.33 28.26
C TYR A 277 -2.10 -11.18 29.00
N THR A 278 -1.65 -11.87 30.05
CA THR A 278 -2.50 -12.30 31.14
C THR A 278 -2.62 -11.10 32.08
N PRO A 279 -3.79 -10.45 32.20
CA PRO A 279 -3.97 -9.34 33.11
C PRO A 279 -3.62 -9.80 34.52
N ASP A 280 -2.84 -9.00 35.23
CA ASP A 280 -2.52 -9.24 36.63
C ASP A 280 -3.78 -9.09 37.48
N ARG A 281 -3.77 -9.69 38.67
CA ARG A 281 -4.89 -9.64 39.61
C ARG A 281 -5.25 -8.19 39.98
N ALA A 282 -4.25 -7.33 40.12
CA ALA A 282 -4.43 -5.90 40.40
C ALA A 282 -5.22 -5.18 39.29
N ASP A 283 -4.97 -5.54 38.01
CA ASP A 283 -5.69 -4.96 36.88
C ASP A 283 -7.16 -5.42 36.84
N ILE A 284 -7.43 -6.68 37.20
CA ILE A 284 -8.80 -7.22 37.25
C ILE A 284 -9.61 -6.52 38.35
N GLU A 285 -9.00 -6.24 39.51
CA GLU A 285 -9.67 -5.53 40.61
C GLU A 285 -9.98 -4.07 40.26
N ALA A 286 -9.04 -3.37 39.61
CA ALA A 286 -9.27 -2.02 39.10
C ALA A 286 -10.38 -1.97 38.04
N LEU A 287 -10.42 -2.94 37.13
CA LEU A 287 -11.49 -3.06 36.14
C LEU A 287 -12.84 -3.41 36.79
N ALA A 288 -12.85 -4.24 37.84
CA ALA A 288 -14.06 -4.55 38.60
C ALA A 288 -14.61 -3.31 39.33
N GLU A 289 -13.74 -2.49 39.92
CA GLU A 289 -14.12 -1.20 40.51
C GLU A 289 -14.77 -0.29 39.46
N ARG A 290 -14.16 -0.20 38.27
CA ARG A 290 -14.71 0.60 37.18
C ARG A 290 -16.09 0.12 36.74
N VAL A 291 -16.33 -1.19 36.70
CA VAL A 291 -17.66 -1.75 36.40
C VAL A 291 -18.67 -1.43 37.50
N ARG A 292 -18.27 -1.47 38.78
CA ARG A 292 -19.15 -1.07 39.90
C ARG A 292 -19.57 0.39 39.80
N GLN A 293 -18.66 1.28 39.40
CA GLN A 293 -18.98 2.69 39.13
C GLN A 293 -19.99 2.84 37.98
N LEU A 294 -19.85 2.07 36.89
CA LEU A 294 -20.78 2.10 35.77
C LEU A 294 -22.18 1.56 36.14
N ILE A 295 -22.25 0.57 37.03
CA ILE A 295 -23.51 0.07 37.59
C ILE A 295 -24.16 1.15 38.47
N ALA A 296 -23.38 1.79 39.36
CA ALA A 296 -23.88 2.87 40.22
C ALA A 296 -24.37 4.07 39.42
N ALA A 297 -23.74 4.37 38.28
CA ALA A 297 -24.16 5.42 37.35
C ALA A 297 -25.37 5.03 36.46
N GLY A 298 -25.94 3.81 36.62
CA GLY A 298 -27.07 3.32 35.82
C GLY A 298 -26.73 2.99 34.36
N GLN A 299 -25.44 2.98 33.99
CA GLN A 299 -24.98 2.70 32.63
C GLN A 299 -24.87 1.20 32.34
N LEU A 300 -24.80 0.37 33.39
CA LEU A 300 -24.86 -1.08 33.32
C LEU A 300 -25.94 -1.62 34.27
N PRO A 301 -26.61 -2.74 33.92
CA PRO A 301 -27.54 -3.39 34.85
C PRO A 301 -26.80 -3.94 36.07
N SER A 302 -27.50 -4.14 37.18
CA SER A 302 -26.94 -4.60 38.47
C SER A 302 -26.18 -5.93 38.39
N SER A 303 -26.53 -6.80 37.45
CA SER A 303 -25.81 -8.04 37.14
C SER A 303 -25.44 -8.10 35.65
N PRO A 304 -24.37 -7.42 35.20
CA PRO A 304 -24.01 -7.37 33.80
C PRO A 304 -23.36 -8.69 33.35
N GLY A 305 -23.85 -9.23 32.23
CA GLY A 305 -23.21 -10.38 31.58
C GLY A 305 -21.84 -10.04 30.99
N VAL A 306 -20.98 -11.05 30.78
CA VAL A 306 -19.62 -10.92 30.20
C VAL A 306 -19.60 -10.03 28.96
N HIS A 307 -20.56 -10.18 28.04
CA HIS A 307 -20.61 -9.37 26.81
C HIS A 307 -20.86 -7.88 27.06
N LYS A 308 -21.65 -7.52 28.08
CA LYS A 308 -21.91 -6.12 28.44
C LYS A 308 -20.67 -5.50 29.09
N ILE A 309 -20.00 -6.24 29.96
CA ILE A 309 -18.72 -5.83 30.56
C ILE A 309 -17.66 -5.63 29.47
N ARG A 310 -17.55 -6.59 28.54
CA ARG A 310 -16.63 -6.53 27.39
C ARG A 310 -16.86 -5.28 26.56
N ARG A 311 -18.12 -4.97 26.24
CA ARG A 311 -18.48 -3.80 25.43
C ARG A 311 -18.23 -2.48 26.18
N ALA A 312 -18.51 -2.44 27.48
CA ALA A 312 -18.32 -1.24 28.29
C ALA A 312 -16.83 -0.92 28.56
N LEU A 313 -15.99 -1.95 28.72
CA LEU A 313 -14.56 -1.79 29.02
C LEU A 313 -13.66 -1.86 27.78
N GLY A 314 -14.16 -2.31 26.63
CA GLY A 314 -13.35 -2.52 25.43
C GLY A 314 -12.31 -3.64 25.56
N CYS A 315 -12.46 -4.55 26.53
CA CYS A 315 -11.48 -5.60 26.81
C CYS A 315 -11.79 -6.93 26.11
N GLY A 316 -10.87 -7.91 26.16
CA GLY A 316 -11.09 -9.26 25.63
C GLY A 316 -12.10 -10.08 26.46
N THR A 317 -12.75 -11.07 25.84
CA THR A 317 -13.78 -11.92 26.48
C THR A 317 -13.28 -12.61 27.76
N THR A 318 -12.03 -13.10 27.77
CA THR A 318 -11.42 -13.76 28.94
C THR A 318 -11.24 -12.80 30.12
N VAL A 319 -10.86 -11.55 29.85
CA VAL A 319 -10.72 -10.50 30.87
C VAL A 319 -12.09 -10.12 31.42
N ALA A 320 -13.07 -9.92 30.55
CA ALA A 320 -14.44 -9.65 30.96
C ALA A 320 -15.04 -10.77 31.81
N ALA A 321 -14.72 -12.05 31.53
CA ALA A 321 -15.15 -13.19 32.33
C ALA A 321 -14.50 -13.20 33.72
N ARG A 322 -13.20 -12.88 33.83
CA ARG A 322 -12.49 -12.77 35.11
C ARG A 322 -13.00 -11.59 35.95
N VAL A 323 -13.28 -10.45 35.33
CA VAL A 323 -13.91 -9.29 35.98
C VAL A 323 -15.31 -9.66 36.47
N GLN A 324 -16.12 -10.37 35.67
CA GLN A 324 -17.43 -10.83 36.10
C GLN A 324 -17.34 -11.79 37.31
N ALA A 325 -16.40 -12.73 37.29
CA ALA A 325 -16.16 -13.63 38.42
C ALA A 325 -15.74 -12.87 39.69
N ALA A 326 -14.88 -11.85 39.56
CA ALA A 326 -14.49 -10.98 40.67
C ALA A 326 -15.68 -10.19 41.24
N LEU A 327 -16.61 -9.72 40.39
CA LEU A 327 -17.84 -9.05 40.82
C LEU A 327 -18.80 -9.99 41.56
N SER A 328 -18.88 -11.26 41.14
CA SER A 328 -19.73 -12.26 41.81
C SER A 328 -19.10 -12.84 43.08
N GLY A 329 -17.77 -12.85 43.18
CA GLY A 329 -17.04 -13.36 44.35
C GLY A 329 -16.86 -12.37 45.50
N GLY A 330 -17.24 -11.10 45.32
CA GLY A 330 -17.15 -10.05 46.34
C GLY A 330 -18.42 -9.83 47.17
N ALA A 331 -19.46 -10.65 46.99
CA ALA A 331 -20.69 -10.62 47.78
C ALA A 331 -20.69 -11.77 48.80
N ALA A 332 -19.97 -11.58 49.91
CA ALA A 332 -20.06 -12.37 51.13
C ALA A 332 -20.06 -11.42 52.33
#